data_AF-A0A6G1RUD7-F1
#
_entry.id   AF-A0A6G1RUD7-F1
#
_cell.length_a   1.000
_cell.length_b   1.000
_cell.length_c   1.000
_cell.angle_alpha   90.00
_cell.angle_beta   90.00
_cell.angle_gamma   90.00
#
_symmetry.space_group_name_H-M   'P 1'
#
loop_
_entity.id
_entity.type
_entity.pdbx_description
1 polymer ?
#
loop_
_entity_poly.entity_id
_entity_poly.type
_entity_poly.pdbx_seq_one_letter_code
_entity_poly.pdbx_strand_id
1 'polypeptide(L)'
;GLRRAPLVDVRLVSAKTGFGLEGLVSRLQRSWRCAGDVYLLGATNSGKSTLFNTLLRSDYCKSRAPDVVGRATVSSWPGTTLDLLKFPIINPTCDRIFRRQERLKEEALKTEDQLSSEEKKFLNHLKKQGYLVGRVGRTFHRPKPSAVVDFDPDELSYSVDEDPKDTPGKREVREEFTHNEVKDARWCFDTPGIIKENCVLNLLTEDEVKLVLPTQAIVPRTFILKPGMVLFLAALGRIDYVEGSKSAWFSVVASNQLPVHVAPLSAADEIYEKHAGREFLKVPMGGEERMKEFPPLVPQDIRLQGVGITEAVADIKLSSAGWVAVTAPEEEKLLLRAYTPKGTSLVVRDPPLLPFISALRGARIPGTAAYRTKKPPSLVEGLRTAGKR
;
A
#
# COMPACT_ATOMS: atom_id res chain seq x y z
N GLY A 1 -1.50 11.86 22.99
CA GLY A 1 -0.03 12.06 22.82
C GLY A 1 0.32 13.12 21.78
N LEU A 2 0.05 12.88 20.49
CA LEU A 2 0.69 13.64 19.39
C LEU A 2 -0.02 14.91 18.90
N ARG A 3 -1.17 15.31 19.47
CA ARG A 3 -1.99 16.43 18.96
C ARG A 3 -1.29 17.82 19.00
N ARG A 4 -0.16 17.95 19.68
CA ARG A 4 0.62 19.19 19.83
C ARG A 4 2.05 19.10 19.29
N ALA A 5 2.44 17.99 18.66
CA ALA A 5 3.77 17.87 18.07
C ALA A 5 3.82 18.67 16.75
N PRO A 6 4.88 19.44 16.49
CA PRO A 6 5.01 20.18 15.25
C PRO A 6 5.16 19.23 14.06
N LEU A 7 4.32 19.44 13.03
CA LEU A 7 4.44 18.71 11.76
C LEU A 7 5.65 19.23 10.99
N VAL A 8 6.66 18.38 10.79
CA VAL A 8 7.94 18.78 10.15
C VAL A 8 7.91 18.65 8.62
N ASP A 9 7.27 17.62 8.09
CA ASP A 9 7.13 17.37 6.65
C ASP A 9 6.01 16.36 6.37
N VAL A 10 5.45 16.40 5.15
CA VAL A 10 4.48 15.42 4.64
C VAL A 10 4.99 14.87 3.32
N ARG A 11 5.06 13.54 3.20
CA ARG A 11 5.59 12.87 2.01
C ARG A 11 4.69 11.72 1.59
N LEU A 12 4.48 11.61 0.27
CA LEU A 12 3.87 10.44 -0.34
C LEU A 12 4.97 9.42 -0.64
N VAL A 13 4.82 8.20 -0.12
CA VAL A 13 5.78 7.12 -0.32
C VAL A 13 5.07 5.80 -0.64
N SER A 14 5.77 4.93 -1.35
CA SER A 14 5.36 3.53 -1.54
C SER A 14 6.50 2.63 -1.11
N ALA A 15 6.35 2.00 0.05
CA ALA A 15 7.36 1.08 0.58
C ALA A 15 7.58 -0.15 -0.33
N LYS A 16 6.53 -0.58 -1.04
CA LYS A 16 6.56 -1.74 -1.94
C LYS A 16 7.24 -1.42 -3.28
N THR A 17 6.97 -0.25 -3.86
CA THR A 17 7.47 0.12 -5.19
C THR A 17 8.69 1.04 -5.15
N GLY A 18 9.14 1.46 -3.97
CA GLY A 18 10.31 2.33 -3.83
C GLY A 18 10.04 3.82 -4.00
N PHE A 19 8.83 4.20 -4.44
CA PHE A 19 8.51 5.60 -4.75
C PHE A 19 8.59 6.51 -3.52
N GLY A 20 9.21 7.67 -3.68
CA GLY A 20 9.36 8.72 -2.67
C GLY A 20 10.31 8.37 -1.53
N LEU A 21 10.88 7.17 -1.50
CA LEU A 21 11.70 6.71 -0.36
C LEU A 21 13.06 7.40 -0.29
N GLU A 22 13.73 7.62 -1.41
CA GLU A 22 15.01 8.36 -1.43
C GLU A 22 14.80 9.83 -1.00
N GLY A 23 13.65 10.41 -1.35
CA GLY A 23 13.22 11.72 -0.85
C GLY A 23 12.99 11.71 0.67
N LEU A 24 12.29 10.68 1.18
CA LEU A 24 12.06 10.49 2.61
C LEU A 24 13.38 10.38 3.39
N VAL A 25 14.29 9.51 2.95
CA VAL A 25 15.60 9.32 3.60
C VAL A 25 16.42 10.61 3.58
N SER A 26 16.40 11.36 2.48
CA SER A 26 17.07 12.67 2.40
C SER A 26 16.50 13.67 3.41
N ARG A 27 15.19 13.69 3.58
CA ARG A 27 14.54 14.56 4.56
C ARG A 27 14.86 14.11 5.98
N LEU A 28 14.77 12.82 6.28
CA LEU A 28 15.12 12.26 7.58
C LEU A 28 16.55 12.64 7.94
N GLN A 29 17.53 12.38 7.08
CA GLN A 29 18.95 12.73 7.32
C GLN A 29 19.15 14.23 7.58
N ARG A 30 18.45 15.12 6.86
CA ARG A 30 18.57 16.59 7.01
C ARG A 30 17.85 17.14 8.24
N SER A 31 16.66 16.63 8.56
CA SER A 31 15.78 17.17 9.61
C SER A 31 16.08 16.58 10.98
N TRP A 32 16.42 15.29 11.05
CA TRP A 32 16.64 14.57 12.30
C TRP A 32 17.99 14.88 12.93
N ARG A 33 19.04 15.20 12.13
CA ARG A 33 20.39 15.57 12.61
C ARG A 33 20.95 14.68 13.73
N CYS A 34 20.59 13.39 13.78
CA CYS A 34 20.93 12.44 14.84
C CYS A 34 20.46 12.80 16.27
N ALA A 35 19.39 13.59 16.39
CA ALA A 35 18.91 14.11 17.67
C ALA A 35 18.26 13.07 18.61
N GLY A 36 18.08 11.81 18.19
CA GLY A 36 17.49 10.77 19.04
C GLY A 36 17.11 9.53 18.24
N ASP A 37 16.35 8.60 18.79
CA ASP A 37 15.86 7.43 18.04
C ASP A 37 14.64 7.76 17.17
N VAL A 38 14.33 6.86 16.22
CA VAL A 38 13.19 7.01 15.30
C VAL A 38 12.20 5.87 15.50
N TYR A 39 10.93 6.20 15.71
CA TYR A 39 9.86 5.23 15.92
C TYR A 39 8.84 5.30 14.77
N LEU A 40 8.60 4.17 14.11
CA LEU A 40 7.57 4.05 13.10
C LEU A 40 6.24 3.77 13.77
N LEU A 41 5.35 4.77 13.83
CA LEU A 41 4.02 4.67 14.44
C LEU A 41 2.93 4.63 13.37
N GLY A 42 1.86 3.88 13.62
CA GLY A 42 0.70 3.80 12.71
C GLY A 42 -0.16 2.57 12.90
N ALA A 43 -1.33 2.58 12.26
CA ALA A 43 -2.32 1.52 12.40
C ALA A 43 -1.82 0.18 11.85
N THR A 44 -2.48 -0.91 12.22
CA THR A 44 -2.30 -2.21 11.54
C THR A 44 -2.57 -2.06 10.04
N ASN A 45 -1.83 -2.81 9.20
CA ASN A 45 -1.93 -2.77 7.74
C ASN A 45 -1.62 -1.42 7.06
N SER A 46 -1.04 -0.44 7.78
CA SER A 46 -0.59 0.81 7.16
C SER A 46 0.74 0.70 6.41
N GLY A 47 1.36 -0.49 6.38
CA GLY A 47 2.62 -0.75 5.67
C GLY A 47 3.90 -0.39 6.45
N LYS A 48 3.84 -0.27 7.78
CA LYS A 48 5.02 0.06 8.62
C LYS A 48 6.16 -0.95 8.48
N SER A 49 5.88 -2.23 8.62
CA SER A 49 6.90 -3.29 8.51
C SER A 49 7.45 -3.41 7.08
N THR A 50 6.62 -3.12 6.06
CA THR A 50 7.11 -2.98 4.68
C THR A 50 8.06 -1.79 4.55
N LEU A 51 7.70 -0.63 5.12
CA LEU A 51 8.55 0.56 5.14
C LEU A 51 9.86 0.29 5.88
N PHE A 52 9.81 -0.37 7.04
CA PHE A 52 10.98 -0.78 7.81
C PHE A 52 11.91 -1.67 6.99
N ASN A 53 11.38 -2.69 6.33
CA ASN A 53 12.17 -3.58 5.46
C ASN A 53 12.81 -2.84 4.28
N THR A 54 12.12 -1.87 3.70
CA THR A 54 12.68 -1.08 2.59
C THR A 54 13.71 -0.08 3.10
N LEU A 55 13.52 0.52 4.28
CA LEU A 55 14.50 1.39 4.93
C LEU A 55 15.76 0.62 5.35
N LEU A 56 15.60 -0.63 5.84
CA LEU A 56 16.71 -1.55 6.14
C LEU A 56 17.59 -1.76 4.90
N ARG A 57 16.99 -1.83 3.70
CA ARG A 57 17.70 -1.97 2.42
C ARG A 57 18.22 -0.65 1.85
N SER A 58 17.85 0.49 2.41
CA SER A 58 18.26 1.82 1.92
C SER A 58 19.54 2.33 2.58
N ASP A 59 20.04 3.46 2.08
CA ASP A 59 21.12 4.26 2.69
C ASP A 59 20.80 4.83 4.09
N TYR A 60 19.60 4.62 4.62
CA TYR A 60 19.26 5.02 5.98
C TYR A 60 19.88 4.10 7.04
N CYS A 61 20.13 2.85 6.67
CA CYS A 61 20.62 1.83 7.58
C CYS A 61 22.15 1.65 7.47
N LYS A 62 22.82 1.27 8.58
CA LYS A 62 24.24 0.89 8.51
C LYS A 62 24.43 -0.33 7.58
N SER A 63 25.54 -0.37 6.85
CA SER A 63 25.80 -1.33 5.76
C SER A 63 25.69 -2.80 6.17
N ARG A 64 26.07 -3.15 7.41
CA ARG A 64 26.05 -4.51 7.97
C ARG A 64 24.68 -4.98 8.46
N ALA A 65 23.76 -4.06 8.72
CA ALA A 65 22.50 -4.39 9.39
C ALA A 65 21.49 -5.28 8.64
N PRO A 66 21.39 -5.32 7.30
CA PRO A 66 20.41 -6.21 6.66
C PRO A 66 20.76 -7.70 6.77
N ASP A 67 22.03 -8.03 7.03
CA ASP A 67 22.49 -9.41 7.18
C ASP A 67 22.35 -9.88 8.64
N VAL A 68 22.34 -8.94 9.58
CA VAL A 68 22.23 -9.18 11.04
C VAL A 68 20.79 -9.11 11.54
N VAL A 69 20.00 -8.17 11.02
CA VAL A 69 18.61 -7.93 11.47
C VAL A 69 17.66 -8.79 10.67
N GLY A 70 16.90 -9.64 11.36
CA GLY A 70 15.82 -10.42 10.76
C GLY A 70 14.83 -9.49 10.02
N ARG A 71 14.40 -9.90 8.82
CA ARG A 71 13.37 -9.15 8.08
C ARG A 71 12.11 -9.04 8.92
N ALA A 72 11.53 -7.84 9.00
CA ALA A 72 10.27 -7.65 9.68
C ALA A 72 9.16 -8.44 8.97
N THR A 73 8.29 -9.08 9.76
CA THR A 73 7.14 -9.85 9.27
C THR A 73 6.16 -8.92 8.56
N VAL A 74 5.86 -9.22 7.29
CA VAL A 74 4.87 -8.47 6.51
C VAL A 74 3.55 -9.27 6.44
N SER A 75 2.70 -8.97 7.42
CA SER A 75 1.31 -9.40 7.57
C SER A 75 0.27 -8.70 6.71
N SER A 76 -0.73 -9.39 6.14
CA SER A 76 -2.03 -8.77 5.85
C SER A 76 -2.98 -8.77 7.05
N TRP A 77 -2.73 -9.61 8.06
CA TRP A 77 -3.53 -9.70 9.28
C TRP A 77 -3.12 -8.61 10.30
N PRO A 78 -4.06 -8.04 11.09
CA PRO A 78 -3.71 -7.15 12.18
C PRO A 78 -2.87 -7.86 13.27
N GLY A 79 -1.84 -7.18 13.80
CA GLY A 79 -1.10 -7.66 14.98
C GLY A 79 0.22 -8.40 14.71
N THR A 80 0.83 -8.20 13.54
CA THR A 80 1.90 -9.09 13.04
C THR A 80 3.30 -8.76 13.56
N THR A 81 3.44 -7.67 14.31
CA THR A 81 4.68 -7.28 14.99
C THR A 81 4.48 -7.53 16.49
N LEU A 82 4.86 -8.73 16.94
CA LEU A 82 4.84 -9.10 18.36
C LEU A 82 6.08 -8.56 19.11
N ASP A 83 7.23 -8.50 18.42
CA ASP A 83 8.49 -7.99 18.95
C ASP A 83 8.90 -6.64 18.33
N LEU A 84 9.43 -5.74 19.15
CA LEU A 84 10.00 -4.45 18.73
C LEU A 84 11.30 -4.69 17.95
N LEU A 85 11.18 -4.78 16.61
CA LEU A 85 12.33 -4.87 15.72
C LEU A 85 13.03 -3.52 15.60
N LYS A 86 14.37 -3.55 15.53
CA LYS A 86 15.19 -2.34 15.40
C LYS A 86 16.42 -2.54 14.54
N PHE A 87 16.82 -1.49 13.82
CA PHE A 87 18.12 -1.45 13.13
C PHE A 87 18.88 -0.16 13.46
N PRO A 88 20.23 -0.18 13.43
CA PRO A 88 21.03 1.00 13.67
C PRO A 88 21.03 1.93 12.45
N ILE A 89 20.75 3.20 12.69
CA ILE A 89 20.72 4.27 11.70
C ILE A 89 22.15 4.71 11.37
N ILE A 90 22.40 5.01 10.09
CA ILE A 90 23.69 5.56 9.67
C ILE A 90 23.83 7.01 10.14
N ASN A 91 25.01 7.37 10.67
CA ASN A 91 25.31 8.77 10.97
C ASN A 91 25.46 9.57 9.65
N PRO A 92 24.63 10.60 9.39
CA PRO A 92 24.64 11.38 8.18
C PRO A 92 25.72 12.48 8.27
N THR A 93 26.97 12.11 8.00
CA THR A 93 28.07 13.08 7.84
C THR A 93 27.92 13.87 6.54
N CYS A 94 28.48 15.09 6.48
CA CYS A 94 28.41 15.93 5.28
C CYS A 94 28.91 15.21 4.01
N ASP A 95 30.04 14.49 4.10
CA ASP A 95 30.58 13.68 3.01
C ASP A 95 29.60 12.58 2.57
N ARG A 96 28.97 11.87 3.50
CA ARG A 96 28.01 10.81 3.16
C ARG A 96 26.75 11.35 2.50
N ILE A 97 26.21 12.46 3.02
CA ILE A 97 25.06 13.14 2.43
C ILE A 97 25.41 13.61 1.00
N PHE A 98 26.61 14.16 0.82
CA PHE A 98 27.08 14.65 -0.47
C PHE A 98 27.22 13.53 -1.51
N ARG A 99 27.94 12.45 -1.20
CA ARG A 99 28.09 11.29 -2.10
C ARG A 99 26.76 10.65 -2.49
N ARG A 100 25.84 10.54 -1.53
CA ARG A 100 24.47 10.06 -1.81
C ARG A 100 23.74 11.01 -2.75
N GLN A 101 23.89 12.32 -2.56
CA GLN A 101 23.27 13.31 -3.44
C GLN A 101 23.85 13.28 -4.86
N GLU A 102 25.14 13.00 -5.03
CA GLU A 102 25.75 12.78 -6.35
C GLU A 102 25.15 11.54 -7.03
N ARG A 103 25.10 10.39 -6.34
CA ARG A 103 24.43 9.18 -6.87
C ARG A 103 23.00 9.48 -7.35
N LEU A 104 22.20 10.16 -6.52
CA LEU A 104 20.81 10.48 -6.88
C LEU A 104 20.71 11.41 -8.09
N LYS A 105 21.65 12.36 -8.25
CA LYS A 105 21.72 13.21 -9.45
C LYS A 105 22.07 12.40 -10.69
N GLU A 106 23.06 11.51 -10.59
CA GLU A 106 23.44 10.62 -11.70
C GLU A 106 22.30 9.69 -12.09
N GLU A 107 21.61 9.10 -11.12
CA GLU A 107 20.45 8.25 -11.38
C GLU A 107 19.31 9.03 -12.06
N ALA A 108 19.05 10.26 -11.62
CA ALA A 108 18.04 11.13 -12.22
C ALA A 108 18.33 11.51 -13.69
N LEU A 109 19.59 11.48 -14.10
CA LEU A 109 20.00 11.75 -15.49
C LEU A 109 19.82 10.53 -16.41
N LYS A 110 19.78 9.32 -15.86
CA LYS A 110 19.62 8.09 -16.64
C LYS A 110 18.23 8.03 -17.28
N THR A 111 18.17 7.42 -18.46
CA THR A 111 16.91 7.03 -19.12
C THR A 111 16.61 5.55 -18.88
N GLU A 112 15.36 5.12 -19.08
CA GLU A 112 14.96 3.72 -18.90
C GLU A 112 15.82 2.75 -19.74
N ASP A 113 16.29 3.19 -20.91
CA ASP A 113 17.08 2.37 -21.84
C ASP A 113 18.51 2.11 -21.36
N GLN A 114 19.05 2.96 -20.50
CA GLN A 114 20.41 2.83 -19.97
C GLN A 114 20.51 1.92 -18.74
N LEU A 115 19.38 1.36 -18.28
CA LEU A 115 19.33 0.46 -17.14
C LEU A 115 19.76 -0.97 -17.50
N SER A 116 20.27 -1.70 -16.51
CA SER A 116 20.62 -3.12 -16.65
C SER A 116 19.38 -3.95 -17.01
N SER A 117 19.58 -5.09 -17.68
CA SER A 117 18.49 -6.01 -18.06
C SER A 117 17.71 -6.53 -16.84
N GLU A 118 18.39 -6.74 -15.70
CA GLU A 118 17.77 -7.15 -14.44
C GLU A 118 16.93 -6.03 -13.80
N GLU A 119 17.46 -4.81 -13.79
CA GLU A 119 16.76 -3.63 -13.29
C GLU A 119 15.52 -3.33 -14.11
N LYS A 120 15.60 -3.46 -15.45
CA LYS A 120 14.45 -3.32 -16.35
C LYS A 120 13.38 -4.36 -16.06
N LYS A 121 13.76 -5.64 -15.85
CA LYS A 121 12.80 -6.70 -15.48
C LYS A 121 12.12 -6.39 -14.15
N PHE A 122 12.88 -5.97 -13.14
CA PHE A 122 12.36 -5.58 -11.84
C PHE A 122 11.41 -4.38 -11.93
N LEU A 123 11.80 -3.35 -12.67
CA LEU A 123 11.01 -2.14 -12.89
C LEU A 123 9.72 -2.43 -13.66
N ASN A 124 9.76 -3.31 -14.66
CA ASN A 124 8.58 -3.78 -15.37
C ASN A 124 7.63 -4.57 -14.46
N HIS A 125 8.17 -5.37 -13.53
CA HIS A 125 7.35 -6.03 -12.51
C HIS A 125 6.66 -5.01 -11.58
N LEU A 126 7.38 -3.98 -11.13
CA LEU A 126 6.80 -2.92 -10.31
C LEU A 126 5.76 -2.07 -11.05
N LYS A 127 5.99 -1.75 -12.33
CA LYS A 127 5.01 -1.05 -13.21
C LYS A 127 3.70 -1.84 -13.37
N LYS A 128 3.77 -3.18 -13.35
CA LYS A 128 2.55 -4.00 -13.35
C LYS A 128 1.77 -3.81 -12.04
N GLN A 129 2.48 -3.76 -10.92
CA GLN A 129 1.89 -3.67 -9.58
C GLN A 129 1.45 -2.27 -9.14
N GLY A 130 2.06 -1.20 -9.64
CA GLY A 130 1.87 0.17 -9.13
C GLY A 130 1.90 1.24 -10.22
N TYR A 131 1.27 2.39 -9.95
CA TYR A 131 1.39 3.58 -10.80
C TYR A 131 2.69 4.33 -10.56
N LEU A 132 3.09 4.46 -9.30
CA LEU A 132 4.26 5.20 -8.89
C LEU A 132 5.37 4.21 -8.55
N VAL A 133 6.49 4.27 -9.26
CA VAL A 133 7.63 3.38 -9.08
C VAL A 133 8.86 4.22 -8.77
N GLY A 134 9.62 3.83 -7.76
CA GLY A 134 10.90 4.47 -7.42
C GLY A 134 12.02 3.45 -7.34
N ARG A 135 13.24 3.95 -7.29
CA ARG A 135 14.45 3.15 -7.12
C ARG A 135 15.02 3.44 -5.75
N VAL A 136 15.26 2.38 -4.98
CA VAL A 136 15.93 2.48 -3.68
C VAL A 136 17.29 1.85 -3.86
N GLY A 137 18.33 2.67 -3.70
CA GLY A 137 19.71 2.28 -3.87
C GLY A 137 20.49 2.31 -2.57
N ARG A 138 21.73 1.83 -2.66
CA ARG A 138 22.74 1.92 -1.60
C ARG A 138 24.02 2.51 -2.17
N THR A 139 24.44 3.62 -1.58
CA THR A 139 25.68 4.35 -1.88
C THR A 139 26.88 3.67 -1.21
N PHE A 140 26.70 3.13 -0.01
CA PHE A 140 27.80 2.59 0.80
C PHE A 140 27.76 1.06 0.83
N HIS A 141 28.34 0.42 -0.19
CA HIS A 141 28.61 -1.01 -0.17
C HIS A 141 30.03 -1.26 0.33
N ARG A 142 30.20 -2.25 1.22
CA ARG A 142 31.50 -2.94 1.26
C ARG A 142 31.56 -3.85 0.03
N PRO A 143 32.68 -3.89 -0.70
CA PRO A 143 32.89 -5.01 -1.62
C PRO A 143 32.76 -6.29 -0.80
N LYS A 144 31.96 -7.25 -1.27
CA LYS A 144 32.11 -8.62 -0.80
C LYS A 144 33.58 -8.98 -1.02
N PRO A 145 34.31 -9.53 -0.04
CA PRO A 145 35.62 -10.07 -0.33
C PRO A 145 35.44 -11.02 -1.51
N SER A 146 36.15 -10.78 -2.60
CA SER A 146 36.28 -11.76 -3.68
C SER A 146 36.63 -13.08 -3.01
N ALA A 147 35.93 -14.16 -3.36
CA ALA A 147 36.32 -15.49 -2.95
C ALA A 147 37.71 -15.74 -3.54
N VAL A 148 38.75 -15.39 -2.79
CA VAL A 148 40.06 -15.99 -2.93
C VAL A 148 39.80 -17.41 -2.45
N VAL A 149 39.70 -18.33 -3.40
CA VAL A 149 39.74 -19.76 -3.10
C VAL A 149 41.16 -19.98 -2.61
N ASP A 150 41.35 -20.00 -1.29
CA ASP A 150 42.55 -20.60 -0.71
C ASP A 150 42.48 -22.08 -1.08
N PHE A 151 43.31 -22.47 -2.03
CA PHE A 151 43.39 -23.84 -2.51
C PHE A 151 44.27 -24.59 -1.51
N ASP A 152 43.64 -25.26 -0.53
CA ASP A 152 44.33 -26.11 0.42
C ASP A 152 44.57 -27.49 -0.20
N PRO A 153 45.83 -27.88 -0.49
CA PRO A 153 46.14 -29.16 -1.14
C PRO A 153 45.80 -30.38 -0.28
N ASP A 154 45.63 -30.18 1.04
CA ASP A 154 45.41 -31.25 2.00
C ASP A 154 43.93 -31.70 2.08
N GLU A 155 42.98 -30.92 1.54
CA GLU A 155 41.56 -31.32 1.45
C GLU A 155 41.27 -32.37 0.34
N LEU A 156 42.24 -32.68 -0.52
CA LEU A 156 42.10 -33.62 -1.64
C LEU A 156 42.70 -35.01 -1.39
N SER A 157 43.26 -35.29 -0.20
CA SER A 157 43.75 -36.62 0.11
C SER A 157 42.60 -37.56 0.50
N TYR A 158 42.10 -38.32 -0.48
CA TYR A 158 41.21 -39.45 -0.23
C TYR A 158 42.01 -40.63 0.35
N SER A 159 41.88 -40.87 1.66
CA SER A 159 42.21 -42.18 2.27
C SER A 159 40.99 -43.10 2.12
N VAL A 160 41.21 -44.31 1.60
CA VAL A 160 40.15 -45.23 1.12
C VAL A 160 39.41 -45.97 2.25
N ASP A 161 39.80 -45.78 3.52
CA ASP A 161 39.23 -46.52 4.65
C ASP A 161 38.81 -45.57 5.78
N GLU A 162 37.60 -45.00 5.72
CA GLU A 162 36.81 -44.60 6.91
C GLU A 162 35.35 -44.26 6.52
N ASP A 163 34.39 -44.81 7.28
CA ASP A 163 32.94 -44.61 7.11
C ASP A 163 32.52 -43.12 7.17
N PRO A 164 31.43 -42.71 6.49
CA PRO A 164 31.00 -41.32 6.42
C PRO A 164 30.50 -40.83 7.79
N LYS A 165 31.34 -40.11 8.53
CA LYS A 165 30.91 -39.31 9.68
C LYS A 165 30.21 -38.04 9.20
N ASP A 166 29.02 -37.80 9.76
CA ASP A 166 28.24 -36.57 9.58
C ASP A 166 29.13 -35.32 9.65
N THR A 167 29.17 -34.56 8.56
CA THR A 167 29.74 -33.21 8.56
C THR A 167 28.84 -32.34 9.45
N PRO A 168 29.39 -31.64 10.47
CA PRO A 168 28.58 -30.69 11.22
C PRO A 168 28.19 -29.58 10.25
N GLY A 169 26.89 -29.52 9.92
CA GLY A 169 26.33 -28.51 9.04
C GLY A 169 26.85 -27.13 9.42
N LYS A 170 27.33 -26.38 8.42
CA LYS A 170 27.72 -24.97 8.55
C LYS A 170 26.63 -24.23 9.33
N ARG A 171 26.86 -24.03 10.64
CA ARG A 171 26.11 -23.05 11.42
C ARG A 171 26.43 -21.72 10.77
N GLU A 172 25.45 -21.12 10.09
CA GLU A 172 25.50 -19.71 9.73
C GLU A 172 25.74 -18.93 11.03
N VAL A 173 26.99 -18.54 11.28
CA VAL A 173 27.34 -17.68 12.39
C VAL A 173 26.62 -16.37 12.11
N ARG A 174 25.54 -16.10 12.85
CA ARG A 174 24.89 -14.79 12.84
C ARG A 174 25.94 -13.78 13.30
N GLU A 175 26.48 -12.99 12.38
CA GLU A 175 27.39 -11.91 12.73
C GLU A 175 26.63 -10.94 13.63
N GLU A 176 27.04 -10.79 14.89
CA GLU A 176 26.45 -9.82 15.80
C GLU A 176 27.15 -8.45 15.64
N PHE A 177 26.41 -7.36 15.88
CA PHE A 177 27.03 -6.03 15.85
C PHE A 177 28.10 -5.92 16.94
N THR A 178 29.24 -5.33 16.58
CA THR A 178 30.33 -5.10 17.55
C THR A 178 29.87 -4.11 18.62
N HIS A 179 30.23 -4.32 19.89
CA HIS A 179 29.82 -3.47 21.01
C HIS A 179 30.02 -1.95 20.77
N ASN A 180 31.11 -1.58 20.10
CA ASN A 180 31.41 -0.18 19.74
C ASN A 180 30.51 0.39 18.64
N GLU A 181 29.98 -0.45 17.74
CA GLU A 181 29.04 -0.02 16.70
C GLU A 181 27.63 0.20 17.25
N VAL A 182 27.30 -0.42 18.39
CA VAL A 182 25.99 -0.40 19.08
C VAL A 182 25.91 0.74 20.10
N LYS A 183 27.00 1.01 20.83
CA LYS A 183 27.02 1.94 21.98
C LYS A 183 26.56 3.36 21.67
N ASP A 184 27.02 3.93 20.54
CA ASP A 184 26.66 5.28 20.11
C ASP A 184 25.65 5.27 18.93
N ALA A 185 25.05 4.12 18.66
CA ALA A 185 24.09 4.00 17.57
C ALA A 185 22.76 4.64 17.95
N ARG A 186 22.12 5.27 16.97
CA ARG A 186 20.70 5.61 17.03
C ARG A 186 19.91 4.53 16.32
N TRP A 187 18.72 4.26 16.79
CA TRP A 187 17.91 3.13 16.36
C TRP A 187 16.64 3.58 15.66
N CYS A 188 16.28 2.86 14.60
CA CYS A 188 14.96 2.92 14.02
C CYS A 188 14.16 1.72 14.52
N PHE A 189 13.01 1.95 15.15
CA PHE A 189 12.14 0.93 15.71
C PHE A 189 10.89 0.74 14.85
N ASP A 190 10.56 -0.52 14.52
CA ASP A 190 9.22 -0.88 14.06
C ASP A 190 8.34 -1.14 15.28
N THR A 191 7.27 -0.37 15.42
CA THR A 191 6.36 -0.52 16.56
C THR A 191 5.14 -1.36 16.19
N PRO A 192 4.58 -2.14 17.15
CA PRO A 192 3.33 -2.85 16.94
C PRO A 192 2.23 -1.94 16.38
N GLY A 193 1.52 -2.45 15.38
CA GLY A 193 0.46 -1.67 14.74
C GLY A 193 -0.71 -1.42 15.67
N ILE A 194 -1.17 -0.17 15.72
CA ILE A 194 -2.36 0.19 16.50
C ILE A 194 -3.59 -0.39 15.79
N ILE A 195 -4.31 -1.28 16.46
CA ILE A 195 -5.57 -1.84 15.93
C ILE A 195 -6.64 -0.74 16.04
N LYS A 196 -7.34 -0.47 14.94
CA LYS A 196 -8.48 0.45 14.94
C LYS A 196 -9.74 -0.35 15.22
N GLU A 197 -10.49 0.02 16.24
CA GLU A 197 -11.72 -0.69 16.65
C GLU A 197 -12.80 -0.65 15.56
N ASN A 198 -13.01 0.50 14.90
CA ASN A 198 -14.11 0.69 13.92
C ASN A 198 -13.76 0.29 12.47
N CYS A 199 -12.88 -0.70 12.30
CA CYS A 199 -12.35 -1.11 11.00
C CYS A 199 -13.03 -2.38 10.50
N VAL A 200 -13.54 -2.37 9.26
CA VAL A 200 -14.15 -3.57 8.62
C VAL A 200 -13.20 -4.77 8.64
N LEU A 201 -11.87 -4.55 8.56
CA LEU A 201 -10.88 -5.63 8.52
C LEU A 201 -10.90 -6.52 9.77
N ASN A 202 -11.36 -6.02 10.93
CA ASN A 202 -11.45 -6.82 12.15
C ASN A 202 -12.64 -7.78 12.11
N LEU A 203 -13.63 -7.50 11.25
CA LEU A 203 -14.81 -8.33 11.08
C LEU A 203 -14.61 -9.43 10.05
N LEU A 204 -13.50 -9.40 9.30
CA LEU A 204 -13.26 -10.28 8.16
C LEU A 204 -12.29 -11.42 8.50
N THR A 205 -12.41 -12.52 7.78
CA THR A 205 -11.47 -13.65 7.84
C THR A 205 -10.18 -13.34 7.07
N GLU A 206 -9.13 -14.13 7.27
CA GLU A 206 -7.84 -13.90 6.60
C GLU A 206 -7.94 -13.88 5.07
N ASP A 207 -8.74 -14.78 4.50
CA ASP A 207 -8.91 -14.87 3.05
C ASP A 207 -9.75 -13.72 2.49
N GLU A 208 -10.74 -13.26 3.25
CA GLU A 208 -11.51 -12.05 2.92
C GLU A 208 -10.63 -10.80 2.98
N VAL A 209 -9.75 -10.69 3.98
CA VAL A 209 -8.80 -9.58 4.12
C VAL A 209 -7.86 -9.50 2.91
N LYS A 210 -7.40 -10.64 2.38
CA LYS A 210 -6.57 -10.69 1.16
C LYS A 210 -7.33 -10.16 -0.07
N LEU A 211 -8.65 -10.34 -0.14
CA LEU A 211 -9.48 -9.84 -1.24
C LEU A 211 -9.75 -8.33 -1.12
N VAL A 212 -9.99 -7.87 0.11
CA VAL A 212 -10.29 -6.46 0.40
C VAL A 212 -9.06 -5.57 0.28
N LEU A 213 -7.91 -6.04 0.75
CA LEU A 213 -6.67 -5.28 0.68
C LEU A 213 -6.08 -5.34 -0.73
N PRO A 214 -5.92 -4.20 -1.42
CA PRO A 214 -5.41 -4.17 -2.79
C PRO A 214 -3.93 -4.58 -2.81
N THR A 215 -3.62 -5.62 -3.59
CA THR A 215 -2.23 -6.06 -3.83
C THR A 215 -1.56 -5.34 -5.01
N GLN A 216 -2.39 -4.80 -5.91
CA GLN A 216 -2.02 -4.06 -7.11
C GLN A 216 -2.67 -2.67 -7.11
N ALA A 217 -2.20 -1.80 -8.00
CA ALA A 217 -2.73 -0.47 -8.22
C ALA A 217 -4.25 -0.52 -8.47
N ILE A 218 -5.00 0.24 -7.66
CA ILE A 218 -6.45 0.30 -7.77
C ILE A 218 -6.82 1.05 -9.06
N VAL A 219 -7.59 0.39 -9.92
CA VAL A 219 -8.14 1.03 -11.12
C VAL A 219 -9.55 1.53 -10.78
N PRO A 220 -9.82 2.85 -10.81
CA PRO A 220 -11.15 3.36 -10.53
C PRO A 220 -12.18 2.78 -11.49
N ARG A 221 -13.28 2.24 -10.95
CA ARG A 221 -14.40 1.71 -11.73
C ARG A 221 -15.56 2.69 -11.65
N THR A 222 -15.92 3.28 -12.80
CA THR A 222 -16.94 4.33 -12.84
C THR A 222 -18.27 3.78 -13.34
N PHE A 223 -19.34 4.12 -12.62
CA PHE A 223 -20.72 3.76 -12.94
C PHE A 223 -21.56 5.03 -13.04
N ILE A 224 -22.57 5.02 -13.91
CA ILE A 224 -23.60 6.07 -13.96
C ILE A 224 -24.87 5.54 -13.30
N LEU A 225 -25.30 6.19 -12.23
CA LEU A 225 -26.53 5.83 -11.52
C LEU A 225 -27.60 6.91 -11.71
N LYS A 226 -28.84 6.43 -11.81
CA LYS A 226 -30.05 7.26 -11.81
C LYS A 226 -30.66 7.25 -10.40
N PRO A 227 -31.49 8.26 -10.05
CA PRO A 227 -32.33 8.20 -8.86
C PRO A 227 -33.13 6.88 -8.85
N GLY A 228 -33.20 6.22 -7.70
CA GLY A 228 -33.80 4.88 -7.56
C GLY A 228 -32.89 3.72 -7.93
N MET A 229 -31.57 3.93 -8.09
CA MET A 229 -30.58 2.86 -8.27
C MET A 229 -29.64 2.74 -7.07
N VAL A 230 -29.05 1.55 -6.94
CA VAL A 230 -28.18 1.16 -5.83
C VAL A 230 -26.86 0.63 -6.37
N LEU A 231 -25.78 0.97 -5.68
CA LEU A 231 -24.43 0.47 -5.92
C LEU A 231 -23.99 -0.40 -4.74
N PHE A 232 -23.73 -1.68 -4.99
CA PHE A 232 -23.14 -2.61 -4.04
C PHE A 232 -21.63 -2.71 -4.26
N LEU A 233 -20.86 -2.58 -3.18
CA LEU A 233 -19.46 -2.95 -3.11
C LEU A 233 -19.35 -4.20 -2.23
N ALA A 234 -19.33 -5.37 -2.88
CA ALA A 234 -19.47 -6.66 -2.19
C ALA A 234 -20.71 -6.69 -1.27
N ALA A 235 -20.73 -7.56 -0.26
CA ALA A 235 -21.69 -7.48 0.84
C ALA A 235 -21.20 -6.55 1.99
N LEU A 236 -20.15 -5.77 1.74
CA LEU A 236 -19.51 -4.86 2.72
C LEU A 236 -20.04 -3.44 2.70
N GLY A 237 -20.59 -2.99 1.59
CA GLY A 237 -21.07 -1.63 1.46
C GLY A 237 -22.12 -1.49 0.38
N ARG A 238 -23.09 -0.62 0.64
CA ARG A 238 -24.18 -0.31 -0.28
C ARG A 238 -24.41 1.19 -0.29
N ILE A 239 -24.63 1.78 -1.46
CA ILE A 239 -24.96 3.20 -1.61
C ILE A 239 -26.20 3.32 -2.48
N ASP A 240 -27.25 3.89 -1.90
CA ASP A 240 -28.53 4.10 -2.54
C ASP A 240 -28.62 5.54 -3.02
N TYR A 241 -28.95 5.73 -4.29
CA TYR A 241 -29.28 7.05 -4.82
C TYR A 241 -30.79 7.29 -4.66
N VAL A 242 -31.17 7.92 -3.56
CA VAL A 242 -32.58 8.05 -3.14
C VAL A 242 -33.27 9.18 -3.90
N GLU A 243 -32.74 10.40 -3.81
CA GLU A 243 -33.33 11.58 -4.45
C GLU A 243 -32.30 12.33 -5.29
N GLY A 244 -32.72 12.71 -6.49
CA GLY A 244 -31.99 13.53 -7.45
C GLY A 244 -32.83 13.75 -8.70
N SER A 245 -32.49 14.78 -9.47
CA SER A 245 -33.10 15.12 -10.77
C SER A 245 -32.34 14.54 -11.96
N LYS A 246 -31.01 14.39 -11.84
CA LYS A 246 -30.10 13.95 -12.92
C LYS A 246 -29.34 12.68 -12.54
N SER A 247 -28.80 12.03 -13.57
CA SER A 247 -27.86 10.93 -13.36
C SER A 247 -26.52 11.46 -12.82
N ALA A 248 -25.91 10.71 -11.92
CA ALA A 248 -24.61 11.03 -11.34
C ALA A 248 -23.61 9.91 -11.59
N TRP A 249 -22.32 10.24 -11.54
CA TRP A 249 -21.24 9.28 -11.69
C TRP A 249 -20.66 8.89 -10.34
N PHE A 250 -20.46 7.60 -10.17
CA PHE A 250 -19.92 6.99 -8.97
C PHE A 250 -18.65 6.23 -9.37
N SER A 251 -17.50 6.78 -9.00
CA SER A 251 -16.20 6.18 -9.25
C SER A 251 -15.74 5.42 -8.01
N VAL A 252 -15.83 4.09 -8.08
CA VAL A 252 -15.43 3.19 -7.01
C VAL A 252 -13.92 2.99 -7.03
N VAL A 253 -13.28 3.32 -5.90
CA VAL A 253 -11.86 3.09 -5.64
C VAL A 253 -11.74 2.05 -4.54
N ALA A 254 -11.66 0.79 -4.94
CA ALA A 254 -11.57 -0.38 -4.07
C ALA A 254 -10.73 -1.48 -4.75
N SER A 255 -10.39 -2.54 -4.02
CA SER A 255 -9.68 -3.69 -4.61
C SER A 255 -10.40 -4.22 -5.85
N ASN A 256 -9.64 -4.51 -6.92
CA ASN A 256 -10.18 -5.03 -8.19
C ASN A 256 -10.82 -6.42 -8.04
N GLN A 257 -10.50 -7.14 -6.96
CA GLN A 257 -11.05 -8.46 -6.65
C GLN A 257 -12.44 -8.38 -6.02
N LEU A 258 -12.83 -7.21 -5.49
CA LEU A 258 -14.17 -7.03 -4.92
C LEU A 258 -15.19 -6.78 -6.04
N PRO A 259 -16.28 -7.56 -6.09
CA PRO A 259 -17.33 -7.33 -7.07
C PRO A 259 -18.07 -6.02 -6.79
N VAL A 260 -18.51 -5.37 -7.85
CA VAL A 260 -19.34 -4.16 -7.79
C VAL A 260 -20.56 -4.37 -8.67
N HIS A 261 -21.74 -4.21 -8.08
CA HIS A 261 -23.01 -4.46 -8.74
C HIS A 261 -23.91 -3.23 -8.66
N VAL A 262 -24.68 -3.01 -9.73
CA VAL A 262 -25.70 -1.96 -9.79
C VAL A 262 -27.06 -2.63 -9.94
N ALA A 263 -28.01 -2.22 -9.11
CA ALA A 263 -29.36 -2.79 -9.07
C ALA A 263 -30.40 -1.67 -8.86
N PRO A 264 -31.69 -1.91 -9.20
CA PRO A 264 -32.76 -1.00 -8.82
C PRO A 264 -33.00 -1.04 -7.31
N LEU A 265 -33.38 0.10 -6.73
CA LEU A 265 -33.62 0.28 -5.30
C LEU A 265 -34.72 -0.66 -4.77
N SER A 266 -35.75 -0.92 -5.58
CA SER A 266 -36.87 -1.80 -5.22
C SER A 266 -36.47 -3.25 -4.95
N ALA A 267 -35.39 -3.73 -5.58
CA ALA A 267 -34.92 -5.11 -5.43
C ALA A 267 -33.69 -5.22 -4.53
N ALA A 268 -33.19 -4.11 -3.98
CA ALA A 268 -31.90 -4.07 -3.33
C ALA A 268 -31.85 -4.90 -2.04
N ASP A 269 -32.91 -4.88 -1.25
CA ASP A 269 -33.01 -5.68 -0.02
C ASP A 269 -33.09 -7.18 -0.34
N GLU A 270 -33.93 -7.56 -1.30
CA GLU A 270 -34.03 -8.96 -1.76
C GLU A 270 -32.71 -9.49 -2.33
N ILE A 271 -31.98 -8.66 -3.09
CA ILE A 271 -30.69 -9.04 -3.67
C ILE A 271 -29.67 -9.27 -2.55
N TYR A 272 -29.67 -8.41 -1.53
CA TYR A 272 -28.77 -8.58 -0.39
C TYR A 272 -29.07 -9.88 0.35
N GLU A 273 -30.33 -10.16 0.68
CA GLU A 273 -30.71 -11.39 1.38
C GLU A 273 -30.39 -12.66 0.59
N LYS A 274 -30.69 -12.69 -0.72
CA LYS A 274 -30.50 -13.88 -1.57
C LYS A 274 -29.03 -14.13 -1.94
N HIS A 275 -28.22 -13.08 -2.04
CA HIS A 275 -26.89 -13.15 -2.64
C HIS A 275 -25.73 -12.76 -1.72
N ALA A 276 -25.99 -12.22 -0.52
CA ALA A 276 -24.93 -11.99 0.46
C ALA A 276 -24.26 -13.31 0.87
N GLY A 277 -22.93 -13.30 0.93
CA GLY A 277 -22.16 -14.52 1.24
C GLY A 277 -21.98 -15.50 0.08
N ARG A 278 -22.57 -15.22 -1.10
CA ARG A 278 -22.44 -16.01 -2.34
C ARG A 278 -21.48 -15.34 -3.33
N GLU A 279 -21.28 -15.96 -4.50
CA GLU A 279 -20.34 -15.47 -5.51
C GLU A 279 -20.68 -14.06 -6.04
N PHE A 280 -21.96 -13.70 -6.06
CA PHE A 280 -22.43 -12.41 -6.57
C PHE A 280 -22.07 -11.24 -5.62
N LEU A 281 -22.34 -11.34 -4.32
CA LEU A 281 -21.87 -10.35 -3.33
C LEU A 281 -20.73 -10.94 -2.50
N LYS A 282 -19.66 -11.32 -3.18
CA LYS A 282 -18.48 -11.95 -2.56
C LYS A 282 -17.83 -11.02 -1.55
N VAL A 283 -17.53 -11.55 -0.36
CA VAL A 283 -17.01 -10.88 0.84
C VAL A 283 -18.13 -10.23 1.68
N PRO A 284 -18.49 -10.84 2.83
CA PRO A 284 -17.91 -12.05 3.44
C PRO A 284 -18.09 -13.33 2.59
N MET A 285 -17.22 -14.32 2.79
CA MET A 285 -17.21 -15.64 2.16
C MET A 285 -17.57 -16.67 3.22
N GLY A 286 -18.71 -17.35 3.07
CA GLY A 286 -19.15 -18.34 4.06
C GLY A 286 -20.65 -18.64 4.05
N GLY A 287 -21.36 -18.25 3.00
CA GLY A 287 -22.79 -18.52 2.86
C GLY A 287 -23.64 -17.88 3.96
N GLU A 288 -24.77 -18.51 4.25
CA GLU A 288 -25.80 -17.98 5.15
C GLU A 288 -25.41 -18.05 6.63
N GLU A 289 -24.60 -19.04 7.04
CA GLU A 289 -24.14 -19.16 8.42
C GLU A 289 -23.23 -18.00 8.81
N ARG A 290 -22.29 -17.63 7.93
CA ARG A 290 -21.40 -16.49 8.15
C ARG A 290 -22.16 -15.16 8.18
N MET A 291 -23.21 -15.03 7.37
CA MET A 291 -24.04 -13.83 7.35
C MET A 291 -24.86 -13.63 8.63
N LYS A 292 -25.18 -14.70 9.38
CA LYS A 292 -25.82 -14.58 10.70
C LYS A 292 -24.88 -14.01 11.77
N GLU A 293 -23.60 -14.33 11.67
CA GLU A 293 -22.57 -13.79 12.57
C GLU A 293 -22.16 -12.37 12.17
N PHE A 294 -22.23 -12.06 10.88
CA PHE A 294 -21.82 -10.76 10.35
C PHE A 294 -22.80 -9.65 10.78
N PRO A 295 -22.30 -8.49 11.23
CA PRO A 295 -23.17 -7.40 11.70
C PRO A 295 -24.04 -6.85 10.57
N PRO A 296 -25.30 -6.46 10.87
CA PRO A 296 -26.19 -5.89 9.88
C PRO A 296 -25.65 -4.55 9.36
N LEU A 297 -26.03 -4.21 8.14
CA LEU A 297 -25.69 -2.93 7.52
C LEU A 297 -26.57 -1.81 8.12
N VAL A 298 -25.93 -0.74 8.58
CA VAL A 298 -26.60 0.44 9.15
C VAL A 298 -26.63 1.56 8.11
N PRO A 299 -27.81 2.14 7.81
CA PRO A 299 -27.93 3.27 6.90
C PRO A 299 -27.42 4.57 7.52
N GLN A 300 -26.83 5.42 6.68
CA GLN A 300 -26.52 6.80 6.98
C GLN A 300 -26.86 7.68 5.77
N ASP A 301 -27.64 8.73 6.01
CA ASP A 301 -28.05 9.68 4.98
C ASP A 301 -26.98 10.75 4.77
N ILE A 302 -26.69 11.03 3.51
CA ILE A 302 -25.65 11.93 3.05
C ILE A 302 -26.29 12.86 2.01
N ARG A 303 -26.17 14.17 2.24
CA ARG A 303 -26.62 15.19 1.30
C ARG A 303 -25.40 15.82 0.64
N LEU A 304 -25.38 15.80 -0.70
CA LEU A 304 -24.30 16.38 -1.50
C LEU A 304 -24.87 17.39 -2.50
N GLN A 305 -24.05 18.37 -2.86
CA GLN A 305 -24.38 19.36 -3.89
C GLN A 305 -23.39 19.24 -5.06
N GLY A 306 -23.91 19.11 -6.27
CA GLY A 306 -23.12 18.96 -7.49
C GLY A 306 -22.29 20.19 -7.82
N VAL A 307 -21.02 19.95 -8.14
CA VAL A 307 -20.03 20.97 -8.52
C VAL A 307 -19.82 21.00 -10.04
N GLY A 308 -19.98 19.87 -10.74
CA GLY A 308 -19.75 19.80 -12.17
C GLY A 308 -19.63 18.37 -12.71
N ILE A 309 -19.61 18.24 -14.03
CA ILE A 309 -19.53 16.93 -14.70
C ILE A 309 -18.13 16.29 -14.66
N THR A 310 -17.11 17.11 -14.42
CA THR A 310 -15.70 16.70 -14.38
C THR A 310 -15.17 16.56 -12.95
N GLU A 311 -15.68 17.36 -12.02
CA GLU A 311 -15.19 17.46 -10.66
C GLU A 311 -16.07 16.69 -9.67
N ALA A 312 -15.44 15.80 -8.91
CA ALA A 312 -16.06 15.07 -7.82
C ALA A 312 -16.43 16.04 -6.69
N VAL A 313 -17.60 15.79 -6.09
CA VAL A 313 -18.13 16.58 -4.97
C VAL A 313 -17.52 16.10 -3.66
N ALA A 314 -17.54 14.79 -3.44
CA ALA A 314 -17.09 14.19 -2.19
C ALA A 314 -16.67 12.72 -2.38
N ASP A 315 -15.83 12.23 -1.48
CA ASP A 315 -15.53 10.81 -1.35
C ASP A 315 -16.33 10.21 -0.20
N ILE A 316 -17.18 9.22 -0.50
CA ILE A 316 -17.87 8.42 0.52
C ILE A 316 -16.96 7.24 0.88
N LYS A 317 -16.37 7.29 2.08
CA LYS A 317 -15.46 6.25 2.55
C LYS A 317 -16.24 5.10 3.19
N LEU A 318 -16.12 3.91 2.58
CA LEU A 318 -16.68 2.65 3.08
C LEU A 318 -15.63 1.92 3.93
N SER A 319 -15.31 2.52 5.09
CA SER A 319 -14.28 2.04 6.03
C SER A 319 -12.93 1.73 5.34
N SER A 320 -12.43 0.49 5.44
CA SER A 320 -11.18 0.03 4.82
C SER A 320 -11.37 -0.70 3.50
N ALA A 321 -12.61 -0.89 3.03
CA ALA A 321 -12.89 -1.56 1.76
C ALA A 321 -12.61 -0.67 0.54
N GLY A 322 -12.71 0.65 0.73
CA GLY A 322 -12.43 1.63 -0.30
C GLY A 322 -13.23 2.91 -0.08
N TRP A 323 -13.35 3.70 -1.15
CA TRP A 323 -14.24 4.84 -1.19
C TRP A 323 -14.90 4.96 -2.56
N VAL A 324 -16.02 5.67 -2.59
CA VAL A 324 -16.75 5.99 -3.81
C VAL A 324 -16.74 7.49 -3.97
N ALA A 325 -16.09 7.97 -5.03
CA ALA A 325 -16.12 9.37 -5.39
C ALA A 325 -17.42 9.66 -6.17
N VAL A 326 -18.17 10.66 -5.72
CA VAL A 326 -19.44 11.07 -6.34
C VAL A 326 -19.19 12.31 -7.17
N THR A 327 -19.55 12.26 -8.45
CA THR A 327 -19.47 13.38 -9.40
C THR A 327 -20.86 13.66 -9.91
N ALA A 328 -21.34 14.89 -9.71
CA ALA A 328 -22.68 15.30 -10.07
C ALA A 328 -22.68 16.67 -10.77
N PRO A 329 -23.55 16.87 -11.78
CA PRO A 329 -23.68 18.15 -12.48
C PRO A 329 -23.97 19.32 -11.55
N GLU A 330 -23.66 20.54 -11.99
CA GLU A 330 -23.97 21.77 -11.25
C GLU A 330 -25.46 21.87 -10.87
N GLU A 331 -25.72 22.52 -9.73
CA GLU A 331 -27.04 22.79 -9.13
C GLU A 331 -27.84 21.55 -8.70
N GLU A 332 -27.26 20.35 -8.83
CA GLU A 332 -27.89 19.11 -8.43
C GLU A 332 -27.78 18.88 -6.91
N LYS A 333 -28.91 18.60 -6.24
CA LYS A 333 -28.90 18.15 -4.85
C LYS A 333 -29.15 16.65 -4.81
N LEU A 334 -28.21 15.90 -4.24
CA LEU A 334 -28.27 14.44 -4.16
C LEU A 334 -28.51 14.03 -2.72
N LEU A 335 -29.54 13.21 -2.51
CA LEU A 335 -29.72 12.46 -1.28
C LEU A 335 -29.25 11.03 -1.51
N LEU A 336 -28.15 10.68 -0.86
CA LEU A 336 -27.57 9.35 -0.88
C LEU A 336 -27.75 8.69 0.48
N ARG A 337 -28.08 7.41 0.49
CA ARG A 337 -28.10 6.60 1.72
C ARG A 337 -27.04 5.53 1.60
N ALA A 338 -26.00 5.64 2.42
CA ALA A 338 -24.91 4.69 2.41
C ALA A 338 -25.00 3.74 3.61
N TYR A 339 -24.69 2.48 3.39
CA TYR A 339 -24.85 1.38 4.32
C TYR A 339 -23.49 0.76 4.58
N THR A 340 -23.14 0.63 5.85
CA THR A 340 -21.90 -0.04 6.28
C THR A 340 -22.17 -0.95 7.48
N PRO A 341 -21.36 -2.00 7.70
CA PRO A 341 -21.59 -2.94 8.79
C PRO A 341 -21.56 -2.22 10.14
N LYS A 342 -22.46 -2.61 11.05
CA LYS A 342 -22.54 -2.03 12.40
C LYS A 342 -21.17 -2.06 13.08
N GLY A 343 -20.78 -0.93 13.69
CA GLY A 343 -19.48 -0.76 14.34
C GLY A 343 -18.40 -0.18 13.43
N THR A 344 -18.68 0.04 12.14
CA THR A 344 -17.72 0.66 11.21
C THR A 344 -18.09 2.12 10.96
N SER A 345 -17.06 2.97 10.83
CA SER A 345 -17.28 4.40 10.58
C SER A 345 -17.43 4.68 9.09
N LEU A 346 -18.58 5.19 8.67
CA LEU A 346 -18.74 5.84 7.39
C LEU A 346 -18.32 7.31 7.52
N VAL A 347 -17.49 7.76 6.58
CA VAL A 347 -16.94 9.13 6.60
C VAL A 347 -17.09 9.72 5.21
N VAL A 348 -17.72 10.88 5.13
CA VAL A 348 -17.76 11.70 3.92
C VAL A 348 -16.57 12.64 3.96
N ARG A 349 -15.79 12.67 2.89
CA ARG A 349 -14.63 13.56 2.75
C ARG A 349 -14.94 14.62 1.71
N ASP A 350 -14.85 15.86 2.17
CA ASP A 350 -14.98 17.08 1.38
C ASP A 350 -13.83 18.02 1.81
N PRO A 351 -12.91 18.41 0.90
CA PRO A 351 -12.87 18.09 -0.54
C PRO A 351 -12.43 16.65 -0.84
N PRO A 352 -12.76 16.10 -2.03
CA PRO A 352 -12.35 14.75 -2.41
C PRO A 352 -10.84 14.68 -2.67
N LEU A 353 -10.27 13.48 -2.51
CA LEU A 353 -8.84 13.25 -2.72
C LEU A 353 -8.45 13.36 -4.20
N LEU A 354 -9.36 12.95 -5.09
CA LEU A 354 -9.15 12.94 -6.54
C LEU A 354 -10.32 13.68 -7.21
N PRO A 355 -10.26 15.02 -7.31
CA PRO A 355 -11.36 15.82 -7.86
C PRO A 355 -11.70 15.42 -9.31
N PHE A 356 -10.70 15.15 -10.16
CA PHE A 356 -10.94 14.81 -11.58
C PHE A 356 -11.00 13.30 -11.86
N ILE A 357 -11.37 12.48 -10.87
CA ILE A 357 -11.41 11.02 -11.04
C ILE A 357 -12.37 10.55 -12.14
N SER A 358 -13.43 11.30 -12.38
CA SER A 358 -14.43 11.03 -13.43
C SER A 358 -13.80 11.00 -14.83
N ALA A 359 -12.71 11.75 -15.06
CA ALA A 359 -11.98 11.80 -16.33
C ALA A 359 -11.13 10.54 -16.59
N LEU A 360 -10.87 9.72 -15.57
CA LEU A 360 -10.09 8.48 -15.69
C LEU A 360 -10.91 7.32 -16.28
N ARG A 361 -12.18 7.52 -16.63
CA ARG A 361 -13.03 6.48 -17.23
C ARG A 361 -12.75 6.29 -18.73
N GLY A 362 -12.94 5.07 -19.21
CA GLY A 362 -12.94 4.74 -20.64
C GLY A 362 -14.30 4.95 -21.29
N ALA A 363 -14.53 4.33 -22.46
CA ALA A 363 -15.81 4.39 -23.15
C ALA A 363 -16.94 3.70 -22.34
N ARG A 364 -18.17 4.19 -22.50
CA ARG A 364 -19.35 3.57 -21.89
C ARG A 364 -19.58 2.18 -22.48
N ILE A 365 -19.90 1.20 -21.63
CA ILE A 365 -20.24 -0.15 -22.08
C ILE A 365 -21.72 -0.16 -22.50
N PRO A 366 -22.05 -0.45 -23.78
CA PRO A 366 -23.43 -0.47 -24.25
C PRO A 366 -24.31 -1.40 -23.40
N GLY A 367 -25.54 -0.97 -23.11
CA GLY A 367 -26.51 -1.76 -22.34
C GLY A 367 -26.25 -1.83 -20.82
N THR A 368 -25.21 -1.16 -20.29
CA THR A 368 -24.91 -1.21 -18.85
C THR A 368 -24.71 0.18 -18.23
N ALA A 369 -24.72 0.22 -16.90
CA ALA A 369 -24.36 1.40 -16.10
C ALA A 369 -22.83 1.63 -16.01
N ALA A 370 -22.01 0.71 -16.51
CA ALA A 370 -20.57 0.70 -16.31
C ALA A 370 -19.78 1.37 -17.45
N TYR A 371 -18.63 1.94 -17.11
CA TYR A 371 -17.63 2.42 -18.06
C TYR A 371 -16.44 1.46 -18.10
N ARG A 372 -15.80 1.33 -19.27
CA ARG A 372 -14.56 0.57 -19.40
C ARG A 372 -13.47 1.18 -18.50
N THR A 373 -12.71 0.33 -17.83
CA THR A 373 -11.59 0.77 -16.98
C THR A 373 -10.41 1.23 -17.84
N LYS A 374 -9.78 2.34 -17.46
CA LYS A 374 -8.54 2.82 -18.07
C LYS A 374 -7.47 2.86 -17.00
N LYS A 375 -6.40 2.06 -17.17
CA LYS A 375 -5.28 2.07 -16.24
C LYS A 375 -4.46 3.35 -16.48
N PRO A 376 -4.25 4.22 -15.48
CA PRO A 376 -3.37 5.37 -15.66
C PRO A 376 -1.93 4.90 -15.93
N PRO A 377 -1.15 5.70 -16.68
CA PRO A 377 0.22 5.36 -17.02
C PRO A 377 1.09 5.29 -15.76
N SER A 378 2.08 4.39 -15.76
CA SER A 378 3.06 4.32 -14.67
C SER A 378 4.06 5.46 -14.77
N LEU A 379 4.29 6.16 -13.66
CA LEU A 379 5.35 7.15 -13.49
C LEU A 379 6.52 6.51 -12.74
N VAL A 380 7.72 6.64 -13.32
CA VAL A 380 8.96 6.24 -12.65
C VAL A 380 9.66 7.49 -12.13
N GLU A 381 9.96 7.50 -10.84
CA GLU A 381 10.72 8.56 -10.19
C GLU A 381 12.21 8.48 -10.55
N GLY A 382 12.84 9.65 -10.75
CA GLY A 382 14.28 9.73 -10.93
C GLY A 382 14.78 9.16 -12.25
N LEU A 383 13.98 9.24 -13.31
CA LEU A 383 14.43 9.04 -14.69
C LEU A 383 13.98 10.21 -15.55
N ARG A 384 14.81 10.61 -16.51
CA ARG A 384 14.36 11.52 -17.56
C ARG A 384 13.34 10.81 -18.44
N THR A 385 12.13 11.34 -18.51
CA THR A 385 11.18 10.95 -19.55
C THR A 385 11.82 11.27 -20.89
N ALA A 386 12.05 10.25 -21.73
CA ALA A 386 12.42 10.48 -23.11
C ALA A 386 11.35 11.42 -23.69
N GLY A 387 11.77 12.63 -24.07
CA GLY A 387 10.87 13.67 -24.51
C GLY A 387 9.98 13.10 -25.62
N LYS A 388 8.66 13.20 -25.44
CA LYS A 388 7.76 13.21 -26.60
C LYS A 388 8.15 14.44 -27.41
N ARG A 389 8.83 14.23 -28.54
CA ARG A 389 8.77 15.17 -29.65
C ARG A 389 7.36 15.21 -30.19
#